data_AF-A0A1I7U2X8-F1
#
_entry.id   AF-A0A1I7U2X8-F1
#
_cell.length_a   1.000
_cell.length_b   1.000
_cell.length_c   1.000
_cell.angle_alpha   90.00
_cell.angle_beta   90.00
_cell.angle_gamma   90.00
#
_symmetry.space_group_name_H-M   'P 1'
#
loop_
_entity.id
_entity.type
_entity.pdbx_description
1 polymer ?
#
loop_
_entity_poly.entity_id
_entity_poly.type
_entity_poly.pdbx_seq_one_letter_code
_entity_poly.pdbx_strand_id
1 'polypeptide(L)'
;MPATLLIILSLPLVVISNTVISRKEVVFWYGGFFTVYHRRVGWMSLSVMHLFSLVFAIFTILISSMLIYRTLPSNLNSSIERSLFINSSFSAFGLILQASFQSYYGLFRYQTWFPQWIIHSQFVFYDFMTVGCPLMMVLSANEFRSQLFYCCEESTTKTTEYIEFQSLSKAKKGGGSRRRINENPSIHFDSLA
;
A
#
# COMPACT_ATOMS: atom_id res chain seq x y z
N MET A 1 9.05 -20.75 -2.82
CA MET A 1 7.82 -19.96 -2.62
C MET A 1 6.98 -20.42 -1.42
N PRO A 2 6.75 -21.72 -1.12
CA PRO A 2 5.97 -22.10 0.06
C PRO A 2 6.69 -21.80 1.38
N ALA A 3 8.01 -22.04 1.44
CA ALA A 3 8.80 -21.78 2.66
C ALA A 3 8.82 -20.30 3.08
N THR A 4 8.90 -19.37 2.14
CA THR A 4 8.89 -17.92 2.41
C THR A 4 7.53 -17.45 2.93
N LEU A 5 6.44 -17.97 2.37
CA LEU A 5 5.08 -17.70 2.86
C LEU A 5 4.89 -18.22 4.29
N LEU A 6 5.40 -19.41 4.57
CA LEU A 6 5.33 -20.02 5.90
C LEU A 6 6.11 -19.21 6.93
N ILE A 7 7.31 -18.72 6.57
CA ILE A 7 8.11 -17.84 7.44
C ILE A 7 7.38 -16.53 7.71
N ILE A 8 6.88 -15.85 6.66
CA ILE A 8 6.14 -14.58 6.79
C ILE A 8 4.90 -14.74 7.67
N LEU A 9 4.20 -15.88 7.58
CA LEU A 9 3.02 -16.16 8.39
C LEU A 9 3.38 -16.52 9.85
N SER A 10 4.48 -17.26 10.05
CA SER A 10 4.90 -17.69 11.38
C SER A 10 5.56 -16.57 12.20
N LEU A 11 6.25 -15.62 11.55
CA LEU A 11 6.99 -14.55 12.22
C LEU A 11 6.11 -13.71 13.17
N PRO A 12 4.95 -13.18 12.74
CA PRO A 12 4.08 -12.41 13.65
C PRO A 12 3.52 -13.29 14.77
N LEU A 13 3.23 -14.57 14.50
CA LEU A 13 2.75 -15.50 15.51
C LEU A 13 3.80 -15.74 16.59
N VAL A 14 5.09 -15.86 16.23
CA VAL A 14 6.20 -16.02 17.19
C VAL A 14 6.37 -14.75 18.03
N VAL A 15 6.29 -13.57 17.42
CA VAL A 15 6.37 -12.28 18.15
C VAL A 15 5.21 -12.14 19.14
N ILE A 16 3.99 -12.50 18.74
CA ILE A 16 2.77 -12.40 19.55
C ILE A 16 2.69 -13.50 20.64
N SER A 17 3.25 -14.68 20.38
CA SER A 17 3.20 -15.82 21.31
C SER A 17 3.76 -15.47 22.70
N ASN A 18 4.79 -14.63 22.75
CA ASN A 18 5.35 -14.15 24.01
C ASN A 18 4.34 -13.32 24.81
N THR A 19 3.57 -12.48 24.13
CA THR A 19 2.48 -11.67 24.69
C THR A 19 1.33 -12.54 25.21
N VAL A 20 1.03 -13.64 24.49
CA VAL A 20 -0.07 -14.56 24.85
C VAL A 20 0.26 -15.36 26.12
N ILE A 21 1.51 -15.78 26.30
CA ILE A 21 1.95 -16.62 27.43
C ILE A 21 2.15 -15.79 28.73
N SER A 22 2.32 -14.48 28.60
CA SER A 22 2.62 -13.57 29.70
C SER A 22 1.36 -13.23 30.54
N ARG A 23 1.53 -13.05 31.86
CA ARG A 23 0.42 -12.59 32.72
C ARG A 23 0.05 -11.15 32.33
N LYS A 24 -1.25 -10.90 32.18
CA LYS A 24 -1.84 -9.65 31.72
C LYS A 24 -2.50 -8.93 32.89
N GLU A 25 -2.15 -7.67 33.06
CA GLU A 25 -2.84 -6.75 33.95
C GLU A 25 -3.45 -5.63 33.13
N VAL A 26 -4.68 -5.25 33.43
CA VAL A 26 -5.37 -4.17 32.74
C VAL A 26 -5.13 -2.89 33.53
N VAL A 27 -4.52 -1.90 32.87
CA VAL A 27 -4.29 -0.59 33.45
C VAL A 27 -5.14 0.42 32.68
N PHE A 28 -5.85 1.26 33.42
CA PHE A 28 -6.70 2.30 32.84
C PHE A 28 -5.88 3.59 32.63
N TRP A 29 -5.95 4.18 31.44
CA TRP A 29 -5.20 5.39 31.10
C TRP A 29 -6.06 6.33 30.25
N TYR A 30 -6.26 7.56 30.71
CA TYR A 30 -7.07 8.61 30.07
C TYR A 30 -8.44 8.13 29.52
N GLY A 31 -9.16 7.30 30.29
CA GLY A 31 -10.49 6.79 29.90
C GLY A 31 -10.48 5.58 28.97
N GLY A 32 -9.30 5.12 28.55
CA GLY A 32 -9.10 3.83 27.86
C GLY A 32 -8.51 2.75 28.78
N PHE A 33 -8.33 1.54 28.23
CA PHE A 33 -7.64 0.44 28.90
C PHE A 33 -6.47 -0.05 28.04
N PHE A 34 -5.33 -0.30 28.65
CA PHE A 34 -4.19 -0.95 28.01
C PHE A 34 -3.70 -2.11 28.86
N THR A 35 -3.25 -3.18 28.20
CA THR A 35 -2.79 -4.38 28.89
C THR A 35 -1.29 -4.29 29.14
N VAL A 36 -0.90 -4.27 30.40
CA VAL A 36 0.49 -4.39 30.84
C VAL A 36 0.82 -5.87 31.03
N TYR A 37 2.01 -6.26 30.59
CA TYR A 37 2.46 -7.64 30.60
C TYR A 37 3.57 -7.84 31.63
N HIS A 38 3.34 -8.75 32.58
CA HIS A 38 4.37 -9.20 33.52
C HIS A 38 5.21 -10.31 32.89
N ARG A 39 6.44 -9.95 32.53
CA ARG A 39 7.38 -10.76 31.75
C ARG A 39 7.69 -12.10 32.44
N ARG A 40 7.34 -13.21 31.79
CA ARG A 40 7.63 -14.58 32.29
C ARG A 40 9.04 -15.08 31.89
N VAL A 41 9.58 -14.62 30.76
CA VAL A 41 10.87 -15.07 30.21
C VAL A 41 11.83 -13.89 30.03
N GLY A 42 12.93 -13.88 30.79
CA GLY A 42 13.90 -12.77 30.86
C GLY A 42 14.75 -12.53 29.60
N TRP A 43 14.76 -13.47 28.65
CA TRP A 43 15.49 -13.36 27.37
C TRP A 43 14.60 -12.91 26.21
N MET A 44 13.27 -13.08 26.34
CA MET A 44 12.28 -12.77 25.31
C MET A 44 11.56 -11.47 25.69
N SER A 45 12.20 -10.31 25.51
CA SER A 45 11.53 -9.03 25.77
C SER A 45 10.67 -8.69 24.57
N LEU A 46 9.40 -8.34 24.77
CA LEU A 46 8.52 -7.86 23.70
C LEU A 46 9.19 -6.71 22.92
N SER A 47 9.87 -5.81 23.63
CA SER A 47 10.59 -4.69 23.03
C SER A 47 11.74 -5.12 22.12
N VAL A 48 12.47 -6.17 22.51
CA VAL A 48 13.61 -6.68 21.72
C VAL A 48 13.11 -7.44 20.50
N MET A 49 12.05 -8.25 20.64
CA MET A 49 11.45 -8.95 19.51
C MET A 49 10.83 -7.99 18.50
N HIS A 50 10.18 -6.95 18.97
CA HIS A 50 9.62 -5.92 18.12
C HIS A 50 10.73 -5.13 17.40
N LEU A 51 11.83 -4.81 18.08
CA LEU A 51 13.00 -4.17 17.47
C LEU A 51 13.62 -5.07 16.40
N PHE A 52 13.81 -6.36 16.66
CA PHE A 52 14.30 -7.32 15.66
C PHE A 52 13.38 -7.38 14.43
N SER A 53 12.06 -7.43 14.65
CA SER A 53 11.08 -7.39 13.56
C SER A 53 11.15 -6.11 12.74
N LEU A 54 11.38 -4.96 13.38
CA LEU A 54 11.51 -3.67 12.69
C LEU A 54 12.79 -3.60 11.84
N VAL A 55 13.92 -4.06 12.37
CA VAL A 55 15.18 -4.13 11.62
C VAL A 55 15.04 -5.05 10.41
N PHE A 56 14.41 -6.22 10.60
CA PHE A 56 14.12 -7.14 9.50
C PHE A 56 13.19 -6.53 8.44
N ALA A 57 12.17 -5.78 8.86
CA ALA A 57 11.25 -5.08 7.95
C ALA A 57 11.97 -3.99 7.13
N ILE A 58 12.83 -3.18 7.76
CA ILE A 58 13.66 -2.18 7.07
C ILE A 58 14.52 -2.85 6.00
N PHE A 59 15.21 -3.94 6.38
CA PHE A 59 16.05 -4.70 5.46
C PHE A 59 15.25 -5.25 4.27
N THR A 60 14.05 -5.78 4.55
CA THR A 60 13.15 -6.32 3.53
C THR A 60 12.68 -5.24 2.56
N ILE A 61 12.30 -4.05 3.05
CA ILE A 61 11.90 -2.92 2.19
C ILE A 61 13.06 -2.44 1.32
N LEU A 62 14.26 -2.30 1.89
CA LEU A 62 15.44 -1.88 1.12
C LEU A 62 15.79 -2.90 0.04
N ILE A 63 15.85 -4.20 0.38
CA ILE A 63 16.12 -5.26 -0.60
C ILE A 63 15.03 -5.31 -1.66
N SER A 64 13.76 -5.26 -1.27
CA SER A 64 12.62 -5.29 -2.20
C SER A 64 12.67 -4.09 -3.15
N SER A 65 12.91 -2.89 -2.64
CA SER A 65 13.06 -1.66 -3.43
C SER A 65 14.21 -1.78 -4.43
N MET A 66 15.35 -2.35 -4.03
CA MET A 66 16.51 -2.56 -4.92
C MET A 66 16.23 -3.61 -5.99
N LEU A 67 15.54 -4.70 -5.65
CA LEU A 67 15.13 -5.72 -6.62
C LEU A 67 14.16 -5.15 -7.64
N ILE A 68 13.15 -4.39 -7.20
CA ILE A 68 12.19 -3.75 -8.09
C ILE A 68 12.90 -2.76 -9.02
N TYR A 69 13.81 -1.94 -8.48
CA TYR A 69 14.61 -1.02 -9.28
C TYR A 69 15.45 -1.74 -10.35
N ARG A 70 16.10 -2.86 -10.01
CA ARG A 70 16.90 -3.64 -10.98
C ARG A 70 16.06 -4.36 -12.04
N THR A 71 14.82 -4.71 -11.71
CA THR A 71 13.91 -5.43 -12.62
C THR A 71 13.11 -4.46 -13.49
N LEU A 72 13.18 -3.16 -13.20
CA LEU A 72 12.48 -2.14 -13.96
C LEU A 72 13.13 -1.99 -15.34
N PRO A 73 12.36 -2.08 -16.44
CA PRO A 73 12.92 -1.90 -17.77
C PRO A 73 13.41 -0.46 -17.94
N SER A 74 14.58 -0.28 -18.56
CA SER A 74 15.22 1.03 -18.78
C SER A 74 14.39 2.04 -19.58
N ASN A 75 13.27 1.60 -20.17
CA ASN A 75 12.37 2.40 -20.98
C ASN A 75 11.18 2.95 -20.18
N LEU A 76 11.10 2.67 -18.87
CA LEU A 76 10.00 3.12 -18.03
C LEU A 76 10.15 4.61 -17.66
N ASN A 77 9.02 5.31 -17.47
CA ASN A 77 9.01 6.72 -17.12
C ASN A 77 9.72 6.99 -15.77
N SER A 78 10.59 8.00 -15.74
CA SER A 78 11.30 8.50 -14.55
C SER A 78 10.37 8.84 -13.36
N SER A 79 9.10 9.13 -13.65
CA SER A 79 8.05 9.31 -12.64
C SER A 79 7.83 8.08 -11.76
N ILE A 80 7.93 6.87 -12.31
CA ILE A 80 7.66 5.62 -11.58
C ILE A 80 8.83 5.29 -10.65
N GLU A 81 10.07 5.48 -11.11
CA GLU A 81 11.27 5.35 -10.28
C GLU A 81 11.25 6.34 -9.11
N ARG A 82 10.90 7.60 -9.39
CA ARG A 82 10.79 8.63 -8.35
C ARG A 82 9.70 8.29 -7.34
N SER A 83 8.56 7.77 -7.79
CA SER A 83 7.47 7.36 -6.90
C SER A 83 7.86 6.17 -6.04
N LEU A 84 8.53 5.17 -6.60
CA LEU A 84 9.04 4.01 -5.87
C LEU A 84 10.04 4.44 -4.80
N PHE A 85 10.97 5.33 -5.15
CA PHE A 85 11.96 5.87 -4.23
C PHE A 85 11.31 6.66 -3.09
N ILE A 86 10.35 7.55 -3.39
CA ILE A 86 9.64 8.34 -2.38
C ILE A 86 8.88 7.42 -1.42
N ASN A 87 8.15 6.42 -1.94
CA ASN A 87 7.36 5.51 -1.11
C ASN A 87 8.24 4.61 -0.22
N SER A 88 9.33 4.08 -0.78
CA SER A 88 10.32 3.28 -0.06
C SER A 88 11.03 4.10 1.02
N SER A 89 11.43 5.34 0.71
CA SER A 89 12.07 6.26 1.65
C SER A 89 11.13 6.66 2.79
N PHE A 90 9.86 6.98 2.49
CA PHE A 90 8.86 7.28 3.50
C PHE A 90 8.62 6.10 4.46
N SER A 91 8.46 4.90 3.90
CA SER A 91 8.25 3.68 4.69
C SER A 91 9.46 3.35 5.57
N ALA A 92 10.67 3.48 5.01
CA ALA A 92 11.91 3.27 5.76
C ALA A 92 12.09 4.30 6.88
N PHE A 93 11.82 5.58 6.61
CA PHE A 93 11.87 6.64 7.62
C PHE A 93 10.93 6.34 8.80
N GLY A 94 9.69 5.94 8.51
CA GLY A 94 8.74 5.55 9.55
C GLY A 94 9.21 4.40 10.41
N LEU A 95 9.73 3.35 9.80
CA LEU A 95 10.24 2.18 10.53
C LEU A 95 11.48 2.51 11.37
N ILE A 96 12.39 3.36 10.86
CA ILE A 96 13.56 3.83 11.61
C ILE A 96 13.13 4.64 12.84
N LEU A 97 12.16 5.53 12.68
CA LEU A 97 11.66 6.33 13.81
C LEU A 97 10.98 5.43 14.85
N GLN A 98 10.19 4.45 14.41
CA GLN A 98 9.58 3.46 15.30
C GLN A 98 10.63 2.60 16.02
N ALA A 99 11.69 2.18 15.32
CA ALA A 99 12.81 1.45 15.91
C ALA A 99 13.55 2.31 16.94
N SER A 100 13.66 3.63 16.71
CA SER A 100 14.28 4.57 17.64
C SER A 100 13.46 4.70 18.93
N PHE A 101 12.15 4.87 18.83
CA PHE A 101 11.27 4.87 20.01
C PHE A 101 11.32 3.53 20.76
N GLN A 102 11.30 2.41 20.03
CA GLN A 102 11.37 1.08 20.64
C GLN A 102 12.71 0.81 21.34
N SER A 103 13.82 1.29 20.76
CA SER A 103 15.15 1.21 21.36
C SER A 103 15.25 2.08 22.62
N TYR A 104 14.76 3.32 22.54
CA TYR A 104 14.71 4.23 23.68
C TYR A 104 13.89 3.64 24.83
N TYR A 105 12.71 3.10 24.53
CA TYR A 105 11.89 2.39 25.51
C TYR A 105 12.60 1.17 26.08
N GLY A 106 13.27 0.37 25.24
CA GLY A 106 14.01 -0.82 25.66
C GLY A 106 15.15 -0.52 26.63
N LEU A 107 15.87 0.58 26.43
CA LEU A 107 17.06 0.96 27.21
C LEU A 107 16.70 1.73 28.50
N PHE A 108 15.75 2.65 28.43
CA PHE A 108 15.51 3.63 29.49
C PHE A 108 14.25 3.37 30.33
N ARG A 109 13.44 2.35 30.03
CA ARG A 109 12.19 2.05 30.74
C ARG A 109 12.32 1.93 32.27
N TYR A 110 13.46 1.45 32.77
CA TYR A 110 13.65 1.23 34.21
C TYR A 110 14.16 2.47 34.96
N GLN A 111 14.37 3.58 34.25
CA GLN A 111 14.86 4.80 34.85
C GLN A 111 13.72 5.64 35.43
N THR A 112 13.92 6.15 36.63
CA THR A 112 12.91 6.93 37.38
C THR A 112 12.54 8.26 36.71
N TRP A 113 13.41 8.78 35.85
CA TRP A 113 13.24 10.01 35.09
C TRP A 113 12.67 9.80 33.68
N PHE A 114 12.17 8.59 33.38
CA PHE A 114 11.64 8.27 32.05
C PHE A 114 10.45 9.19 31.70
N PRO A 115 10.56 10.02 30.64
CA PRO A 115 9.53 11.00 30.32
C PRO A 115 8.32 10.35 29.66
N GLN A 116 7.15 10.45 30.30
CA GLN A 116 5.89 9.86 29.81
C GLN A 116 5.49 10.39 28.42
N TRP A 117 5.85 11.63 28.07
CA TRP A 117 5.57 12.23 26.76
C TRP A 117 6.13 11.43 25.57
N ILE A 118 7.22 10.68 25.77
CA ILE A 118 7.83 9.84 24.71
C ILE A 118 6.95 8.64 24.37
N ILE A 119 6.22 8.08 25.35
CA ILE A 119 5.26 7.00 25.08
C ILE A 119 4.08 7.55 24.29
N HIS A 120 3.58 8.74 24.65
CA HIS A 120 2.48 9.37 23.93
C HIS A 120 2.86 9.70 22.48
N SER A 121 4.05 10.24 22.23
CA SER A 121 4.51 10.52 20.87
C SER A 121 4.69 9.27 20.04
N GLN A 122 5.11 8.14 20.65
CA GLN A 122 5.18 6.86 19.97
C GLN A 122 3.82 6.41 19.43
N PHE A 123 2.74 6.52 20.22
CA PHE A 123 1.40 6.14 19.77
C PHE A 123 0.90 7.05 18.64
N VAL A 124 1.05 8.36 18.79
CA VAL A 124 0.68 9.33 17.74
C VAL A 124 1.42 9.04 16.44
N PHE A 125 2.71 8.73 16.53
CA PHE A 125 3.50 8.40 15.35
C PHE A 125 3.09 7.06 14.72
N TYR A 126 2.74 6.07 15.54
CA TYR A 126 2.25 4.79 15.05
C TYR A 126 0.94 4.95 14.27
N ASP A 127 0.01 5.76 14.77
CA ASP A 127 -1.24 6.07 14.07
C ASP A 127 -0.97 6.82 12.76
N PHE A 128 -0.07 7.82 12.80
CA PHE A 128 0.34 8.56 11.61
C PHE A 128 0.94 7.64 10.54
N MET A 129 1.80 6.70 10.91
CA MET A 129 2.40 5.76 9.96
C MET A 129 1.38 4.75 9.44
N THR A 130 0.45 4.30 10.28
CA THR A 130 -0.58 3.32 9.90
C THR A 130 -1.55 3.91 8.87
N VAL A 131 -1.88 5.19 8.98
CA VAL A 131 -2.71 5.92 7.99
C VAL A 131 -1.87 6.46 6.83
N GLY A 132 -0.63 6.87 7.10
CA GLY A 132 0.27 7.49 6.12
C GLY A 132 0.76 6.52 5.04
N CYS A 133 1.08 5.27 5.41
CA CYS A 133 1.52 4.25 4.45
C CYS A 133 0.49 3.99 3.32
N PRO A 134 -0.80 3.68 3.60
CA PRO A 134 -1.78 3.50 2.54
C PRO A 134 -2.06 4.78 1.77
N LEU A 135 -2.04 5.95 2.43
CA LEU A 135 -2.21 7.24 1.74
C LEU A 135 -1.09 7.47 0.71
N MET A 136 0.17 7.25 1.10
CA MET A 136 1.32 7.37 0.19
C MET A 136 1.25 6.36 -0.96
N MET A 137 0.74 5.15 -0.72
CA MET A 137 0.52 4.16 -1.76
C MET A 137 -0.54 4.62 -2.78
N VAL A 138 -1.66 5.18 -2.33
CA VAL A 138 -2.72 5.72 -3.20
C VAL A 138 -2.23 6.91 -4.02
N LEU A 139 -1.40 7.78 -3.43
CA LEU A 139 -0.81 8.92 -4.13
C LEU A 139 0.23 8.51 -5.18
N SER A 140 0.95 7.42 -4.93
CA SER A 140 2.04 6.94 -5.78
C SER A 140 1.56 6.11 -6.97
N ALA A 141 0.53 5.29 -6.79
CA ALA A 141 0.08 4.34 -7.80
C ALA A 141 -1.19 4.85 -8.51
N ASN A 142 -1.03 5.47 -9.69
CA ASN A 142 -2.15 5.94 -10.50
C ASN A 142 -3.12 4.80 -10.89
N GLU A 143 -2.61 3.60 -11.17
CA GLU A 143 -3.44 2.42 -11.47
C GLU A 143 -4.24 1.94 -10.27
N PHE A 144 -3.69 2.05 -9.07
CA PHE A 144 -4.40 1.69 -7.83
C PHE A 144 -5.46 2.75 -7.50
N ARG A 145 -5.13 4.02 -7.72
CA ARG A 145 -6.05 5.14 -7.57
C ARG A 145 -7.22 5.04 -8.55
N SER A 146 -6.96 4.73 -9.82
CA SER A 146 -8.02 4.56 -10.81
C SER A 146 -8.94 3.41 -10.41
N GLN A 147 -8.42 2.25 -9.98
CA GLN A 147 -9.26 1.13 -9.53
C GLN A 147 -10.11 1.46 -8.29
N LEU A 148 -9.56 2.19 -7.31
CA LEU A 148 -10.27 2.60 -6.10
C LEU A 148 -11.42 3.58 -6.39
N PHE A 149 -11.24 4.52 -7.32
CA PHE A 149 -12.22 5.57 -7.61
C PHE A 149 -13.15 5.23 -8.79
N TYR A 150 -12.71 4.50 -9.82
CA TYR A 150 -13.55 4.11 -10.97
C TYR A 150 -14.52 2.96 -10.68
N CYS A 151 -14.36 2.20 -9.59
CA CYS A 151 -15.39 1.25 -9.16
C CYS A 151 -16.72 1.95 -8.81
N CYS A 152 -16.70 3.27 -8.61
CA CYS A 152 -17.89 4.09 -8.39
C CYS A 152 -18.55 4.62 -9.69
N GLU A 153 -17.87 4.54 -10.84
CA GLU A 153 -18.33 5.12 -12.13
C GLU A 153 -18.61 4.04 -13.20
N GLU A 154 -18.77 2.79 -12.78
CA GLU A 154 -19.02 1.65 -13.69
C GLU A 154 -20.51 1.38 -13.91
N SER A 155 -21.37 2.41 -13.89
CA SER A 155 -22.79 2.28 -14.30
C SER A 155 -23.11 2.94 -15.64
N THR A 156 -22.21 3.73 -16.24
CA THR A 156 -22.56 4.56 -17.40
C THR A 156 -21.68 4.30 -18.62
N THR A 157 -20.39 4.00 -18.44
CA THR A 157 -19.42 3.94 -19.55
C THR A 157 -19.44 2.61 -20.32
N LYS A 158 -19.70 1.49 -19.63
CA LYS A 158 -19.89 0.18 -20.29
C LYS A 158 -21.08 0.20 -21.26
N THR A 159 -22.13 0.97 -20.99
CA THR A 159 -23.28 1.05 -21.90
C THR A 159 -22.92 1.78 -23.20
N THR A 160 -22.12 2.85 -23.14
CA THR A 160 -21.73 3.62 -24.34
C THR A 160 -20.78 2.84 -25.25
N GLU A 161 -19.79 2.16 -24.68
CA GLU A 161 -18.81 1.38 -25.46
C GLU A 161 -19.47 0.16 -26.13
N TYR A 162 -20.45 -0.48 -25.47
CA TYR A 162 -21.25 -1.56 -26.08
C TYR A 162 -22.22 -1.06 -27.15
N ILE A 163 -22.80 0.14 -27.00
CA ILE A 163 -23.67 0.75 -28.02
C ILE A 163 -22.86 1.14 -29.27
N GLU A 164 -21.65 1.66 -29.09
CA GLU A 164 -20.76 2.04 -30.19
C GLU A 164 -20.21 0.81 -30.94
N PHE A 165 -19.84 -0.25 -30.23
CA PHE A 165 -19.47 -1.51 -30.87
C PHE A 165 -20.66 -2.21 -31.55
N GLN A 166 -21.88 -2.12 -31.01
CA GLN A 166 -23.07 -2.65 -31.69
C GLN A 166 -23.43 -1.85 -32.96
N SER A 167 -23.30 -0.53 -32.94
CA SER A 167 -23.59 0.32 -34.11
C SER A 167 -22.56 0.09 -35.22
N LEU A 168 -21.27 -0.01 -34.88
CA LEU A 168 -20.20 -0.38 -35.83
C LEU A 168 -20.35 -1.81 -36.36
N SER A 169 -20.77 -2.76 -35.52
CA SER A 169 -21.03 -4.15 -35.91
C SER A 169 -22.25 -4.25 -36.85
N LYS A 170 -23.33 -3.50 -36.61
CA LYS A 170 -24.49 -3.41 -37.51
C LYS A 170 -24.14 -2.73 -38.84
N ALA A 171 -23.35 -1.66 -38.82
CA ALA A 171 -22.87 -1.00 -40.04
C ALA A 171 -22.01 -1.94 -40.90
N LYS A 172 -21.17 -2.77 -40.27
CA LYS A 172 -20.31 -3.73 -40.98
C LYS A 172 -21.09 -4.95 -41.52
N LYS A 173 -22.17 -5.38 -40.86
CA LYS A 173 -23.05 -6.46 -41.35
C LYS A 173 -24.01 -6.02 -42.48
N GLY A 174 -24.24 -4.72 -42.66
CA GLY A 174 -25.03 -4.20 -43.78
C GLY A 174 -24.29 -4.11 -45.13
N GLY A 175 -22.96 -4.26 -45.14
CA GLY A 175 -22.11 -4.02 -46.32
C GLY A 175 -21.88 -5.20 -47.26
N GLY A 176 -22.70 -6.26 -47.19
CA GLY A 176 -22.46 -7.54 -47.88
C GLY A 176 -23.54 -7.96 -48.88
N SER A 177 -23.93 -7.12 -49.84
CA SER A 177 -24.64 -7.58 -51.06
C SER A 177 -24.52 -6.62 -52.25
N ARG A 178 -23.53 -6.90 -53.11
CA ARG A 178 -23.55 -6.93 -54.58
C ARG A 178 -24.47 -5.94 -55.34
N ARG A 179 -23.87 -4.98 -56.07
CA ARG A 179 -24.04 -4.78 -57.54
C ARG A 179 -23.11 -3.70 -58.09
N ARG A 180 -22.49 -4.01 -59.25
CA ARG A 180 -21.87 -3.03 -60.17
C ARG A 180 -22.93 -2.02 -60.61
N ILE A 181 -22.55 -0.77 -60.83
CA ILE A 181 -22.75 -0.02 -62.07
C ILE A 181 -21.81 1.20 -62.04
N ASN A 182 -21.20 1.41 -63.20
CA ASN A 182 -20.34 2.50 -63.63
C ASN A 182 -21.16 3.80 -63.70
N GLU A 183 -20.66 4.91 -63.19
CA GLU A 183 -20.81 6.28 -63.75
C GLU A 183 -20.19 7.32 -62.80
N ASN A 184 -19.19 8.03 -63.31
CA ASN A 184 -18.93 9.41 -62.92
C ASN A 184 -19.86 10.26 -63.81
N PRO A 185 -20.55 11.28 -63.30
CA PRO A 185 -19.90 12.59 -63.30
C PRO A 185 -20.26 13.51 -62.10
N SER A 186 -19.42 14.53 -61.96
CA SER A 186 -19.64 15.83 -61.32
C SER A 186 -21.08 16.37 -61.38
N ILE A 187 -21.49 17.14 -60.36
CA ILE A 187 -22.02 18.52 -60.51
C ILE A 187 -22.33 19.15 -59.13
N HIS A 188 -21.89 20.40 -59.03
CA HIS A 188 -22.19 21.47 -58.07
C HIS A 188 -23.70 21.73 -57.91
N PHE A 189 -24.19 22.17 -56.75
CA PHE A 189 -25.09 23.33 -56.64
C PHE A 189 -25.35 23.73 -55.19
N ASP A 190 -25.57 25.03 -55.06
CA ASP A 190 -25.62 25.87 -53.88
C ASP A 190 -26.92 25.81 -53.08
N SER A 191 -26.81 26.31 -51.83
CA SER A 191 -27.77 27.19 -51.15
C SER A 191 -29.19 26.72 -50.79
N LEU A 192 -29.70 27.36 -49.71
CA LEU A 192 -31.06 27.40 -49.13
C LEU A 192 -31.34 26.30 -48.09
N ALA A 193 -31.69 26.60 -46.83
CA ALA A 193 -32.15 27.85 -46.21
C ALA A 193 -31.79 27.87 -44.71
#